data_AF-A0A965M6F7-F1
#
_entry.id   AF-A0A965M6F7-F1
#
_cell.length_a   1.000
_cell.length_b   1.000
_cell.length_c   1.000
_cell.angle_alpha   90.00
_cell.angle_beta   90.00
_cell.angle_gamma   90.00
#
_symmetry.space_group_name_H-M   'P 1'
#
loop_
_entity.id
_entity.type
_entity.pdbx_description
1 polymer ?
#
loop_
_entity_poly.entity_id
_entity_poly.type
_entity_poly.pdbx_seq_one_letter_code
_entity_poly.pdbx_strand_id
1 'polypeptide(L)' 'MSSAGNWEAVIGLEVHVQLHTQTKMFCGCVNQYGGAMNSQVCPVCLGLPGSLP' A
#
# COMPACT_ATOMS: atom_id res chain seq x y z
N MET A 1 -9.18 -43.50 23.25
CA MET A 1 -9.70 -42.42 22.39
C MET A 1 -8.57 -41.43 22.17
N SER A 2 -8.40 -41.01 20.92
CA SER A 2 -7.14 -40.70 20.22
C SER A 2 -6.29 -39.59 20.82
N SER A 3 -4.97 -39.78 20.74
CA SER A 3 -3.96 -38.73 20.84
C SER A 3 -4.35 -37.52 19.99
N ALA A 4 -4.27 -36.31 20.56
CA ALA A 4 -4.29 -35.09 19.77
C ALA A 4 -3.29 -35.24 18.61
N GLY A 5 -3.79 -35.03 17.39
CA GLY A 5 -3.16 -35.49 16.15
C GLY A 5 -1.75 -34.95 15.91
N ASN A 6 -0.99 -35.70 15.10
CA ASN A 6 0.39 -35.42 14.68
C ASN A 6 0.52 -34.22 13.71
N TRP A 7 -0.16 -33.10 13.95
CA TRP A 7 -0.20 -31.95 13.02
C TRP A 7 0.10 -30.63 13.74
N GLU A 8 0.83 -29.75 13.05
CA GLU A 8 1.22 -28.42 13.51
C GLU A 8 0.57 -27.34 12.63
N ALA A 9 0.01 -26.30 13.23
CA ALA A 9 -0.51 -25.15 12.51
C ALA A 9 0.62 -24.16 12.21
N VAL A 10 0.83 -23.86 10.93
CA VAL A 10 1.78 -22.83 10.47
C VAL A 10 0.98 -21.71 9.82
N ILE A 11 0.99 -20.52 10.44
CA ILE A 11 0.19 -19.37 10.02
C ILE A 11 1.13 -18.21 9.68
N GLY A 12 0.95 -17.62 8.50
CA GLY A 12 1.61 -16.38 8.07
C GLY A 12 0.61 -15.25 7.94
N LEU A 13 1.00 -14.05 8.34
CA LEU A 13 0.22 -12.83 8.14
C LEU A 13 1.03 -11.86 7.29
N GLU A 14 0.37 -11.28 6.29
CA GLU A 14 0.90 -10.15 5.53
C GLU A 14 0.06 -8.91 5.88
N VAL A 15 0.71 -7.89 6.44
CA VAL A 15 0.05 -6.69 6.94
C VAL A 15 0.57 -5.48 6.17
N HIS A 16 -0.34 -4.69 5.61
CA HIS A 16 -0.01 -3.42 4.95
C HIS A 16 -0.40 -2.26 5.87
N VAL A 17 0.49 -1.30 6.05
CA VAL A 17 0.27 -0.09 6.84
C VAL A 17 0.60 1.13 5.99
N GLN A 18 -0.31 2.09 5.91
CA GLN A 18 -0.07 3.36 5.21
C GLN A 18 0.82 4.27 6.08
N LEU A 19 1.93 4.73 5.51
CA LEU A 19 2.80 5.70 6.19
C LEU A 19 2.13 7.07 6.27
N HIS A 20 2.27 7.75 7.42
CA HIS A 20 1.74 9.09 7.66
C HIS A 20 2.68 10.18 7.13
N THR A 21 2.96 10.12 5.82
CA THR A 21 3.77 11.12 5.10
C THR A 21 2.88 12.22 4.51
N GLN A 22 3.44 13.43 4.31
CA GLN A 22 2.70 14.52 3.66
C GLN A 22 2.56 14.30 2.15
N THR A 23 3.55 13.65 1.53
CA THR A 23 3.59 13.35 0.09
C THR A 23 3.54 11.85 -0.18
N LYS A 24 3.23 11.47 -1.43
CA LYS A 24 3.35 10.09 -1.90
C LYS A 24 4.81 9.64 -1.94
N MET A 25 5.01 8.32 -2.01
CA MET A 25 6.33 7.70 -1.94
C MET A 25 7.27 8.10 -3.08
N PHE A 26 6.74 8.27 -4.29
CA PHE A 26 7.52 8.49 -5.53
C PHE A 26 7.17 9.80 -6.23
N CYS A 27 6.48 10.73 -5.58
CA CYS A 27 6.20 12.04 -6.15
C CYS A 27 5.74 13.04 -5.08
N GLY A 28 5.76 14.33 -5.42
CA GLY A 28 5.33 15.41 -4.53
C GLY A 28 3.81 15.56 -4.34
N CYS A 29 2.97 14.69 -4.90
CA CYS A 29 1.52 14.75 -4.68
C CYS A 29 1.19 14.51 -3.19
N VAL A 30 0.17 15.21 -2.70
CA VAL A 30 -0.31 15.07 -1.32
C VAL A 30 -0.79 13.63 -1.03
N ASN A 31 -0.51 13.14 0.18
CA ASN A 31 -1.00 11.87 0.73
C ASN A 31 -2.05 12.17 1.81
N GLN A 32 -3.24 12.62 1.38
CA GLN A 32 -4.34 12.99 2.27
C GLN A 32 -5.63 12.28 1.83
N TYR A 33 -6.43 11.87 2.81
CA TYR A 33 -7.75 11.32 2.55
C TYR A 33 -8.70 12.38 1.95
N GLY A 34 -9.55 11.95 1.01
CA GLY A 34 -10.53 12.80 0.34
C GLY A 34 -9.95 13.57 -0.86
N GLY A 35 -10.56 14.71 -1.19
CA GLY A 35 -10.24 15.49 -2.38
C GLY A 35 -11.16 15.19 -3.56
N ALA A 36 -11.15 16.07 -4.57
CA ALA A 36 -11.88 15.86 -5.80
C ALA A 36 -11.23 14.74 -6.63
N MET A 37 -12.02 14.08 -7.49
CA MET A 37 -11.53 13.02 -8.37
C MET A 37 -10.32 13.48 -9.17
N ASN A 38 -9.25 12.69 -9.14
CA ASN A 38 -8.00 12.95 -9.87
C ASN A 38 -7.38 14.35 -9.60
N SER A 39 -7.65 14.97 -8.45
CA SER A 39 -7.06 16.26 -8.08
C SER A 39 -5.68 16.14 -7.42
N GLN A 40 -5.37 14.98 -6.84
CA GLN A 40 -4.12 14.71 -6.10
C GLN A 40 -3.20 13.80 -6.91
N VAL A 41 -3.01 14.10 -8.19
CA VAL A 41 -2.24 13.26 -9.13
C VAL A 41 -1.23 14.09 -9.91
N CYS A 42 -0.22 13.42 -10.47
CA CYS A 42 0.76 13.98 -11.38
C CYS A 42 1.18 12.90 -12.38
N PRO A 43 1.97 13.24 -13.42
CA PRO A 43 2.44 12.27 -14.40
C PRO A 43 3.11 11.02 -13.80
N VAL A 44 3.84 11.18 -12.69
CA VAL A 44 4.55 10.07 -12.02
C VAL A 44 3.58 9.07 -11.42
N CYS A 45 2.65 9.50 -10.56
CA CYS A 45 1.70 8.58 -9.94
C CYS A 45 0.59 8.11 -10.89
N LEU A 46 0.49 8.69 -12.08
CA LEU A 46 -0.37 8.20 -13.17
C LEU A 46 0.37 7.24 -14.10
N GLY A 47 1.68 7.06 -13.94
CA GLY A 47 2.49 6.21 -14.81
C GLY A 47 2.54 6.71 -16.26
N LEU A 48 2.53 8.03 -16.47
CA LEU A 48 2.59 8.59 -17.82
C LEU A 48 3.99 8.38 -18.45
N PRO A 49 4.08 8.23 -19.79
CA PRO A 49 5.36 8.00 -20.47
C PRO A 49 6.39 9.10 -20.16
N GLY A 50 7.61 8.68 -19.86
CA GLY A 50 8.73 9.59 -19.57
C GLY A 50 8.73 10.20 -18.16
N SER A 51 7.78 9.83 -17.30
CA SER A 51 7.80 10.23 -15.89
C SER A 51 8.82 9.41 -15.08
N LEU A 52 9.47 10.05 -14.10
CA LEU A 52 10.45 9.44 -13.20
C LEU A 52 10.01 9.63 -11.74
N PRO A 53 10.31 8.66 -10.85
CA PRO A 53 10.06 8.76 -9.41
C PRO A 53 10.93 9.83 -8.72
#